data_AF-A0A2A2KRJ1-F1
#
_entry.id   AF-A0A2A2KRJ1-F1
#
_cell.length_a   1.000
_cell.length_b   1.000
_cell.length_c   1.000
_cell.angle_alpha   90.00
_cell.angle_beta   90.00
_cell.angle_gamma   90.00
#
_symmetry.space_group_name_H-M   'P 1'
#
loop_
_entity.id
_entity.type
_entity.pdbx_description
1 polymer ?
#
loop_
_entity_poly.entity_id
_entity_poly.type
_entity_poly.pdbx_seq_one_letter_code
_entity_poly.pdbx_strand_id
1 'polypeptide(L)'
;MKMEVSTEEAAQKWLATAQFREILASDTSHKSQFVLLNQENGELGILLLNKSPFSEDQSVISEWIKQAKLKEISKNDIYGCYSIQVPIEFNRKTSALFPIP
;
A
#
# COMPACT_ATOMS: atom_id res chain seq x y z
N MET A 1 -19.82 -31.13 -1.01
CA MET A 1 -19.57 -29.97 -0.14
C MET A 1 -19.15 -28.81 -1.02
N LYS A 2 -19.96 -27.76 -1.14
CA LYS A 2 -19.50 -26.51 -1.77
C LYS A 2 -18.58 -25.83 -0.74
N MET A 3 -17.30 -25.65 -1.08
CA MET A 3 -16.43 -24.79 -0.28
C MET A 3 -16.93 -23.37 -0.49
N GLU A 4 -17.47 -22.75 0.55
CA GLU A 4 -17.73 -21.32 0.55
C GLU A 4 -16.37 -20.62 0.42
N VAL A 5 -16.17 -19.94 -0.71
CA VAL A 5 -14.99 -19.12 -0.93
C VAL A 5 -15.02 -18.03 0.14
N SER A 6 -13.95 -17.89 0.92
CA SER A 6 -13.89 -16.83 1.93
C SER A 6 -13.95 -15.47 1.24
N THR A 7 -14.53 -14.48 1.91
CA THR A 7 -14.61 -13.10 1.40
C THR A 7 -13.24 -12.53 1.02
N GLU A 8 -12.18 -12.96 1.72
CA GLU A 8 -10.80 -12.60 1.39
C GLU A 8 -10.33 -13.22 0.07
N GLU A 9 -10.55 -14.53 -0.13
CA GLU A 9 -10.17 -15.20 -1.38
C GLU A 9 -10.92 -14.63 -2.59
N ALA A 10 -12.19 -14.28 -2.42
CA ALA A 10 -13.00 -13.65 -3.47
C ALA A 10 -12.43 -12.26 -3.83
N ALA A 11 -12.14 -11.42 -2.82
CA ALA A 11 -11.56 -10.11 -3.01
C ALA A 11 -10.16 -10.18 -3.67
N GLN A 12 -9.32 -11.14 -3.28
CA GLN A 12 -8.01 -11.37 -3.89
C GLN A 12 -8.12 -11.76 -5.37
N LYS A 13 -9.02 -12.70 -5.70
CA LYS A 13 -9.25 -13.13 -7.09
C LYS A 13 -9.77 -11.99 -7.96
N TRP A 14 -10.73 -11.23 -7.46
CA TRP A 14 -11.27 -10.07 -8.17
C TRP A 14 -10.18 -9.02 -8.40
N LEU A 15 -9.41 -8.65 -7.36
CA LEU A 15 -8.35 -7.65 -7.49
C LEU A 15 -7.25 -8.09 -8.48
N ALA A 16 -6.95 -9.40 -8.55
CA ALA A 16 -5.93 -9.94 -9.46
C ALA A 16 -6.29 -9.78 -10.95
N THR A 17 -7.58 -9.67 -11.29
CA THR A 17 -8.05 -9.47 -12.68
C THR A 17 -8.46 -8.03 -12.97
N ALA A 18 -8.53 -7.18 -11.94
CA ALA A 18 -8.94 -5.80 -12.08
C ALA A 18 -7.89 -4.95 -12.82
N GLN A 19 -8.35 -4.06 -13.68
CA GLN A 19 -7.51 -3.13 -14.44
C GLN A 19 -7.62 -1.72 -13.87
N PHE A 20 -6.51 -0.98 -13.91
CA PHE A 20 -6.50 0.43 -13.54
C PHE A 20 -7.29 1.26 -14.55
N ARG A 21 -8.19 2.13 -14.06
CA ARG A 21 -8.95 3.06 -14.90
C ARG A 21 -8.52 4.50 -14.68
N GLU A 22 -8.63 5.01 -13.46
CA GLU A 22 -8.25 6.40 -13.14
C GLU A 22 -7.97 6.61 -11.65
N ILE A 23 -7.36 7.76 -11.32
CA ILE A 23 -7.22 8.22 -9.94
C ILE A 23 -8.41 9.13 -9.63
N LEU A 24 -9.24 8.73 -8.68
CA LEU A 24 -10.40 9.52 -8.25
C LEU A 24 -10.00 10.65 -7.30
N ALA A 25 -9.04 10.38 -6.41
CA ALA A 25 -8.52 11.36 -5.45
C ALA A 25 -7.13 10.96 -4.95
N SER A 26 -6.36 11.96 -4.52
CA SER A 26 -5.07 11.80 -3.87
C SER A 26 -4.95 12.82 -2.75
N ASP A 27 -4.71 12.35 -1.53
CA ASP A 27 -4.51 13.19 -0.36
C ASP A 27 -3.09 13.00 0.16
N THR A 28 -2.26 14.01 -0.06
CA THR A 28 -0.84 13.99 0.32
C THR A 28 -0.63 14.14 1.83
N SER A 29 -1.52 14.82 2.53
CA SER A 29 -1.48 15.00 3.98
C SER A 29 -1.73 13.68 4.71
N HIS A 30 -2.68 12.90 4.21
CA HIS A 30 -3.01 11.58 4.76
C HIS A 30 -2.26 10.42 4.08
N LYS A 31 -1.47 10.72 3.04
CA LYS A 31 -0.72 9.73 2.24
C LYS A 31 -1.65 8.63 1.70
N SER A 32 -2.79 9.07 1.19
CA SER A 32 -3.91 8.25 0.72
C SER A 32 -4.14 8.43 -0.77
N GLN A 33 -4.55 7.36 -1.46
CA GLN A 33 -4.92 7.40 -2.87
C GLN A 33 -6.17 6.55 -3.14
N PHE A 34 -7.06 7.08 -3.97
CA PHE A 34 -8.31 6.44 -4.34
C PHE A 34 -8.24 6.12 -5.83
N VAL A 35 -8.35 4.84 -6.16
CA VAL A 35 -8.15 4.33 -7.52
C VAL A 35 -9.44 3.69 -8.00
N LEU A 36 -9.94 4.11 -9.16
CA LEU A 36 -11.00 3.40 -9.86
C LEU A 36 -10.39 2.26 -10.67
N LEU A 37 -10.98 1.08 -10.50
CA LEU A 37 -10.66 -0.15 -11.19
C LEU A 37 -11.86 -0.59 -12.03
N ASN A 38 -11.59 -1.32 -13.11
CA ASN A 38 -12.62 -1.97 -13.91
C ASN A 38 -12.24 -3.43 -14.17
N GLN A 39 -13.25 -4.30 -14.19
CA GLN A 39 -13.14 -5.65 -14.69
C GLN A 39 -13.43 -5.71 -16.19
N GLU A 40 -13.03 -6.79 -16.84
CA GLU A 40 -13.32 -7.05 -18.25
C GLU A 40 -14.83 -7.17 -18.53
N ASN A 41 -15.61 -7.63 -17.55
CA ASN A 41 -17.07 -7.73 -17.62
C ASN A 41 -17.79 -6.36 -17.46
N GLY A 42 -17.04 -5.27 -17.23
CA GLY A 42 -17.58 -3.92 -17.05
C GLY A 42 -17.89 -3.53 -15.61
N GLU A 43 -17.72 -4.43 -14.63
CA GLU A 43 -17.84 -4.09 -13.21
C GLU A 43 -16.78 -3.08 -12.79
N LEU A 44 -17.16 -2.19 -11.87
CA LEU A 44 -16.27 -1.17 -11.32
C LEU A 44 -15.97 -1.47 -9.86
N GLY A 45 -14.74 -1.15 -9.45
CA GLY A 45 -14.36 -1.18 -8.05
C GLY A 45 -13.49 0.01 -7.67
N ILE A 46 -13.51 0.39 -6.42
CA ILE A 46 -12.70 1.44 -5.85
C ILE A 46 -11.71 0.80 -4.89
N LEU A 47 -10.42 1.02 -5.13
CA LEU A 47 -9.33 0.62 -4.25
C LEU A 47 -8.81 1.85 -3.51
N LEU A 48 -8.96 1.84 -2.19
CA LEU A 48 -8.39 2.84 -1.31
C LEU A 48 -7.04 2.34 -0.84
N LEU A 49 -5.99 3.15 -0.99
CA LEU A 49 -4.61 2.82 -0.62
C LEU A 49 -4.11 3.86 0.37
N ASN A 50 -3.87 3.45 1.62
CA ASN A 50 -3.30 4.28 2.66
C ASN A 50 -1.91 3.77 3.04
N LYS A 51 -0.93 4.66 3.16
CA LYS A 51 0.32 4.28 3.84
C LYS A 51 0.00 3.97 5.30
N SER A 52 0.46 2.82 5.79
CA SER A 52 0.34 2.51 7.20
C SER A 52 1.27 3.42 8.02
N PRO A 53 0.89 3.76 9.26
CA PRO A 53 1.80 4.42 10.20
C PRO A 53 3.02 3.53 10.48
N PHE A 54 4.13 4.14 10.87
CA PHE A 54 5.30 3.39 11.32
C PHE A 54 4.98 2.62 12.60
N SER A 55 5.54 1.42 12.75
CA SER A 55 5.45 0.68 14.01
C SER A 55 6.15 1.43 15.13
N GLU A 56 5.57 1.39 16.33
CA GLU A 56 6.19 1.89 17.56
C GLU A 56 6.93 0.77 18.32
N ASP A 57 6.90 -0.47 17.81
CA ASP A 57 7.64 -1.60 18.38
C ASP A 57 9.14 -1.45 18.15
N GLN A 58 9.89 -1.36 19.25
CA GLN A 58 11.34 -1.19 19.23
C GLN A 58 12.06 -2.32 18.47
N SER A 59 11.57 -3.56 18.54
CA SER A 59 12.19 -4.69 17.83
C SER A 59 12.09 -4.51 16.32
N VAL A 60 10.91 -4.11 15.84
CA VAL A 60 10.61 -3.80 14.45
C VAL A 60 11.46 -2.63 13.96
N ILE A 61 11.53 -1.55 14.74
CA ILE A 61 12.34 -0.37 14.41
C ILE A 61 13.83 -0.75 14.32
N SER A 62 14.33 -1.57 15.25
CA SER A 62 15.73 -1.98 15.29
C SER A 62 16.12 -2.83 14.08
N GLU A 63 15.25 -3.75 13.68
CA GLU A 63 15.44 -4.57 12.49
C GLU A 63 15.38 -3.72 11.22
N TRP A 64 14.40 -2.83 11.14
CA TRP A 64 14.26 -1.87 10.05
C TRP A 64 15.53 -1.05 9.82
N ILE A 65 16.09 -0.44 10.88
CA ILE A 65 17.29 0.40 10.79
C ILE A 65 18.48 -0.40 10.24
N LYS A 66 18.65 -1.66 10.64
CA LYS A 66 19.76 -2.52 10.18
C LYS A 66 19.68 -2.87 8.70
N GLN A 67 18.46 -2.96 8.17
CA GLN A 67 18.21 -3.38 6.78
C GLN A 67 18.01 -2.20 5.82
N ALA A 68 17.78 -1.00 6.34
CA ALA A 68 17.53 0.18 5.55
C ALA A 68 18.75 0.55 4.70
N LYS A 69 18.49 0.98 3.46
CA LYS A 69 19.50 1.52 2.56
C LYS A 69 19.23 3.00 2.34
N LEU A 70 20.26 3.82 2.50
CA LEU A 70 20.18 5.27 2.34
C LEU A 70 20.86 5.69 1.02
N LYS A 71 20.22 6.62 0.33
CA LYS A 71 20.81 7.34 -0.79
C LYS A 71 20.69 8.83 -0.52
N GLU A 72 21.84 9.50 -0.40
CA GLU A 72 21.92 10.93 -0.10
C GLU A 72 21.25 11.77 -1.18
N ILE A 73 20.53 12.80 -0.74
CA ILE A 73 19.90 13.83 -1.57
C ILE A 73 20.64 15.16 -1.39
N SER A 74 20.90 15.56 -0.15
CA SER A 74 21.63 16.79 0.19
C SER A 74 22.27 16.69 1.57
N LYS A 75 23.33 17.46 1.81
CA LYS A 75 23.99 17.55 3.11
C LYS A 75 24.33 19.02 3.44
N ASN A 76 24.14 19.39 4.70
CA ASN A 76 24.56 20.67 5.25
C ASN A 76 25.17 20.45 6.64
N ASP A 77 26.48 20.61 6.75
CA ASP A 77 27.26 20.35 7.96
C ASP A 77 26.98 18.94 8.54
N ILE A 78 26.40 18.85 9.74
CA ILE A 78 26.05 17.59 10.41
C ILE A 78 24.69 17.03 9.97
N TYR A 79 23.91 17.75 9.17
CA TYR A 79 22.58 17.34 8.71
C TYR A 79 22.62 16.77 7.30
N GLY A 80 21.95 15.64 7.08
CA GLY A 80 21.79 15.03 5.76
C GLY A 80 20.34 14.69 5.47
N CYS A 81 19.92 14.91 4.23
CA CYS A 81 18.64 14.46 3.69
C CYS A 81 18.89 13.22 2.83
N TYR A 82 18.15 12.15 3.08
CA TYR A 82 18.33 10.87 2.39
C TYR A 82 16.99 10.36 1.87
N SER A 83 17.01 9.77 0.69
CA SER A 83 16.01 8.79 0.30
C SER A 83 16.33 7.47 1.02
N ILE A 84 15.31 6.87 1.63
CA ILE A 84 15.42 5.63 2.37
C ILE A 84 14.65 4.52 1.66
N GLN A 85 15.32 3.39 1.42
CA GLN A 85 14.70 2.16 0.98
C GLN A 85 14.58 1.22 2.18
N VAL A 86 13.35 0.77 2.41
CA VAL A 86 12.95 -0.07 3.53
C VAL A 86 12.48 -1.42 2.99
N PRO A 87 12.78 -2.55 3.65
CA PRO A 87 12.21 -3.85 3.27
C PRO A 87 10.67 -3.81 3.20
N ILE A 88 10.09 -4.56 2.26
CA ILE A 88 8.67 -4.44 1.90
C ILE A 88 7.74 -4.86 3.04
N GLU A 89 8.18 -5.78 3.88
CA GLU A 89 7.50 -6.28 5.07
C GLU A 89 7.18 -5.18 6.09
N PHE A 90 7.97 -4.10 6.12
CA PHE A 90 7.78 -2.92 6.97
C PHE A 90 7.04 -1.78 6.25
N ASN A 91 6.86 -1.87 4.92
CA ASN A 91 6.19 -0.85 4.11
C ASN A 91 4.77 -1.31 3.72
N ARG A 92 4.01 -1.77 4.72
CA ARG A 92 2.62 -2.22 4.53
C ARG A 92 1.73 -1.04 4.15
N LYS A 93 0.73 -1.33 3.33
CA LYS A 93 -0.37 -0.42 3.02
C LYS A 93 -1.64 -1.01 3.59
N THR A 94 -2.47 -0.17 4.17
CA THR A 94 -3.84 -0.55 4.50
C THR A 94 -4.71 -0.20 3.31
N SER A 95 -5.59 -1.12 2.93
CA SER A 95 -6.46 -0.93 1.77
C SER A 95 -7.86 -1.43 1.99
N ALA A 96 -8.81 -0.83 1.28
CA ALA A 96 -10.18 -1.28 1.22
C ALA A 96 -10.63 -1.36 -0.24
N LEU A 97 -11.44 -2.37 -0.57
CA LEU A 97 -11.98 -2.63 -1.89
C LEU A 97 -13.50 -2.57 -1.84
N PHE A 98 -14.11 -1.82 -2.75
CA PHE A 98 -15.56 -1.66 -2.85
C PHE A 98 -16.04 -1.75 -4.30
N PRO A 99 -17.12 -2.48 -4.63
CA PRO A 99 -17.82 -3.42 -3.75
C PRO A 99 -16.93 -4.62 -3.39
N ILE A 100 -17.28 -5.31 -2.31
CA ILE A 100 -16.71 -6.62 -2.04
C ILE A 100 -17.48 -7.60 -2.94
N PRO A 101 -16.82 -8.26 -3.89
CA PRO A 101 -17.45 -9.22 -4.80
C PRO A 101 -17.94 -10.48 -4.09
#